data_AF-A0A351Z8Q4-F1
#
_entry.id   AF-A0A351Z8Q4-F1
#
_cell.length_a   1.000
_cell.length_b   1.000
_cell.length_c   1.000
_cell.angle_alpha   90.00
_cell.angle_beta   90.00
_cell.angle_gamma   90.00
#
_symmetry.space_group_name_H-M   'P 1'
#
loop_
_entity.id
_entity.type
_entity.pdbx_description
1 polymer ?
#
loop_
_entity_poly.entity_id
_entity_poly.type
_entity_poly.pdbx_seq_one_letter_code
_entity_poly.pdbx_strand_id
1 'polypeptide(L)' 'MLKHAENILAEALELPPVERAELVENLLSSFEFQSRGTIDALWAQEAEDRVDAFERGKMTAIPAKDVFIEIEKSRY' A
#
# COMPACT_ATOMS: atom_id res chain seq x y z
N MET A 1 -22.54 6.17 15.39
CA MET A 1 -21.13 6.59 15.48
C MET A 1 -21.04 7.80 16.39
N LEU A 2 -19.87 8.12 16.94
CA LEU A 2 -19.71 9.35 17.73
C LEU A 2 -19.86 10.55 16.77
N LYS A 3 -20.84 11.43 17.01
CA LYS A 3 -21.17 12.63 16.22
C LYS A 3 -19.96 13.46 15.77
N HIS A 4 -18.88 13.42 16.54
CA HIS A 4 -17.62 14.08 16.23
C HIS A 4 -16.90 13.49 15.00
N ALA A 5 -16.87 12.16 14.86
CA ALA A 5 -16.21 11.49 13.73
C ALA A 5 -16.95 11.74 12.40
N GLU A 6 -18.28 11.85 12.44
CA GLU A 6 -19.11 12.17 11.27
C GLU A 6 -18.84 13.59 10.76
N ASN A 7 -18.66 14.56 11.67
CA ASN A 7 -18.30 15.93 11.30
C ASN A 7 -16.89 16.01 10.69
N ILE A 8 -15.90 15.35 11.30
CA ILE A 8 -14.52 15.29 10.76
C ILE A 8 -14.52 14.68 9.35
N LEU A 9 -15.29 13.61 9.15
CA LEU A 9 -15.41 12.98 7.83
C LEU A 9 -16.02 13.93 6.80
N ALA A 10 -17.09 14.64 7.17
CA ALA A 10 -17.72 15.62 6.27
C ALA A 10 -16.74 16.72 5.85
N GLU A 11 -16.00 17.29 6.80
CA GLU A 11 -14.99 18.33 6.51
C GLU A 11 -13.84 17.79 5.65
N ALA A 12 -13.35 16.57 5.92
CA ALA A 12 -12.28 15.94 5.16
C ALA A 12 -12.68 15.64 3.70
N LEU A 13 -13.96 15.37 3.44
CA LEU A 13 -14.47 15.09 2.10
C LEU A 13 -14.55 16.35 1.22
N GLU A 14 -14.66 17.53 1.81
CA GLU A 14 -14.65 18.82 1.09
C GLU A 14 -13.24 19.25 0.65
N LEU A 15 -12.18 18.61 1.17
CA LEU A 15 -10.81 18.93 0.78
C LEU A 15 -10.51 18.57 -0.68
N PRO A 16 -9.58 19.30 -1.34
CA PRO A 16 -9.01 18.87 -2.61
C PRO A 16 -8.40 17.46 -2.52
N PRO A 17 -8.37 16.69 -3.61
CA PRO A 17 -7.89 15.30 -3.58
C PRO A 17 -6.50 15.09 -2.96
N VAL A 18 -5.57 16.02 -3.19
CA VAL A 18 -4.20 15.94 -2.67
C VAL A 18 -4.18 16.14 -1.15
N GLU A 19 -4.86 17.16 -0.64
CA GLU A 19 -4.95 17.44 0.79
C GLU A 19 -5.68 16.31 1.53
N ARG A 20 -6.72 15.74 0.91
CA ARG A 20 -7.39 14.56 1.47
C ARG A 20 -6.47 13.35 1.54
N ALA A 21 -5.62 13.12 0.53
CA ALA A 21 -4.64 12.03 0.56
C ALA A 21 -3.59 12.22 1.66
N GLU A 22 -3.10 13.44 1.84
CA GLU A 22 -2.15 13.80 2.91
C GLU A 22 -2.77 13.61 4.30
N LEU A 23 -4.03 14.01 4.49
CA LEU A 23 -4.75 13.79 5.74
C LEU A 23 -4.91 12.29 6.05
N VAL A 24 -5.23 11.47 5.05
CA VAL A 24 -5.33 10.01 5.20
C VAL A 24 -3.98 9.42 5.61
N GLU A 25 -2.87 9.85 5.00
CA GLU A 25 -1.54 9.38 5.36
C GLU A 25 -1.18 9.72 6.81
N ASN A 26 -1.45 10.94 7.25
CA ASN A 26 -1.22 11.37 8.63
C ASN A 26 -2.07 10.58 9.65
N LEU A 27 -3.33 10.29 9.32
CA LEU A 27 -4.17 9.45 10.16
C LEU A 27 -3.64 8.01 10.22
N LEU A 28 -3.24 7.43 9.08
CA LEU A 28 -2.68 6.08 9.02
C LEU A 28 -1.33 5.96 9.72
N SER A 29 -0.52 7.02 9.75
CA SER A 29 0.77 7.05 10.45
C SER A 29 0.59 7.11 11.97
N SER A 30 -0.50 7.73 12.45
CA SER A 30 -0.86 7.78 13.87
C SER A 30 -1.21 6.42 14.48
N PHE A 31 -1.48 5.41 13.64
CA PHE A 31 -1.79 4.08 14.13
C PHE A 31 -0.48 3.42 14.53
N GLU A 32 -0.19 3.40 15.84
CA GLU A 32 0.91 2.62 16.39
C GLU A 32 0.63 1.12 16.20
N PHE A 33 1.12 0.57 15.10
CA PHE A 33 1.23 -0.87 14.96
C PHE A 33 2.53 -1.27 15.62
N GLN A 34 2.44 -1.85 16.82
CA GLN A 34 3.60 -2.36 17.59
C GLN A 34 4.50 -3.30 16.76
N SER A 35 3.97 -3.88 15.69
CA SER A 35 4.67 -4.77 14.77
C SER A 35 5.19 -4.10 13.49
N ARG A 36 4.94 -2.80 13.22
CA ARG A 36 5.28 -2.16 11.93
C ARG A 36 6.75 -2.32 11.58
N GLY A 37 7.66 -1.96 12.49
CA GLY A 37 9.10 -2.08 12.23
C GLY A 37 9.56 -3.52 11.97
N THR A 38 8.99 -4.50 12.68
CA THR A 38 9.29 -5.91 12.45
C THR A 38 8.75 -6.40 11.11
N ILE A 39 7.52 -6.00 10.76
CA ILE A 39 6.90 -6.33 9.48
C ILE A 39 7.72 -5.71 8.34
N ASP A 40 8.06 -4.43 8.42
CA ASP A 40 8.87 -3.74 7.39
C ASP A 40 10.22 -4.43 7.18
N ALA A 41 10.89 -4.85 8.27
CA ALA A 41 12.14 -5.60 8.18
C ALA A 41 11.96 -6.97 7.50
N LEU A 42 10.89 -7.70 7.82
CA LEU A 42 10.57 -8.98 7.18
C LEU A 42 10.22 -8.81 5.70
N TRP A 43 9.51 -7.74 5.33
CA TRP A 43 9.20 -7.43 3.93
C TRP A 43 10.45 -7.07 3.14
N ALA A 44 11.36 -6.28 3.72
CA ALA A 44 12.64 -5.96 3.10
C ALA A 44 13.46 -7.24 2.86
N GLN A 45 13.56 -8.12 3.86
CA GLN A 45 14.26 -9.40 3.71
C GLN A 45 13.64 -10.28 2.62
N GLU A 46 12.32 -10.45 2.62
CA GLU A 46 11.62 -11.25 1.62
C GLU A 46 11.80 -10.68 0.20
N ALA A 47 11.82 -9.35 0.05
CA ALA A 47 12.06 -8.71 -1.24
C ALA A 47 13.46 -9.05 -1.78
N GLU A 48 14.49 -8.91 -0.95
CA GLU A 48 15.87 -9.29 -1.31
C GLU A 48 15.96 -10.78 -1.63
N ASP A 49 15.42 -11.65 -0.77
CA ASP A 49 15.43 -13.11 -0.95
C ASP A 49 14.80 -13.54 -2.29
N ARG A 50 13.73 -12.85 -2.71
CA ARG A 50 13.07 -13.09 -3.99
C ARG A 50 13.91 -12.65 -5.18
N VAL A 51 14.55 -11.49 -5.12
CA VAL A 51 15.47 -11.03 -6.17
C VAL A 51 16.61 -12.04 -6.33
N ASP A 52 17.22 -12.42 -5.21
CA ASP A 52 18.28 -13.42 -5.11
C ASP A 52 17.87 -14.79 -5.69
N ALA A 53 16.66 -15.25 -5.38
CA ALA A 53 16.14 -16.51 -5.90
C ALA A 53 15.92 -16.45 -7.42
N PHE A 54 15.42 -15.32 -7.94
CA PHE A 54 15.26 -15.10 -9.37
C PHE A 54 16.61 -15.08 -10.10
N GLU A 55 17.59 -14.31 -9.61
CA GLU A 55 18.93 -14.23 -10.20
C GLU A 55 19.66 -15.57 -10.24
N ARG A 56 19.45 -16.42 -9.23
CA ARG A 56 19.97 -17.80 -9.19
C ARG A 56 19.16 -18.80 -10.01
N GLY A 57 18.09 -18.38 -10.69
CA GLY A 57 17.21 -19.25 -11.47
C GLY A 57 16.35 -20.21 -10.63
N LYS A 58 16.21 -19.94 -9.32
CA LYS A 58 15.36 -20.72 -8.39
C LYS A 58 13.90 -20.27 -8.39
N MET A 59 13.60 -19.14 -9.03
CA MET A 59 12.24 -18.59 -9.17
C MET A 59 12.05 -18.09 -10.59
N THR A 60 10.86 -18.28 -11.15
CA THR A 60 10.47 -17.72 -12.45
C THR A 60 9.78 -16.38 -12.26
N ALA A 61 10.02 -15.45 -13.19
CA ALA A 61 9.31 -14.18 -13.24
C ALA A 61 8.30 -14.15 -14.37
N ILE A 62 7.26 -13.34 -14.21
CA ILE A 62 6.31 -13.01 -15.28
C ILE A 62 6.75 -11.68 -15.88
N PRO A 63 6.83 -11.54 -17.21
CA PRO A 63 7.11 -10.27 -17.84
C PRO A 63 6.10 -9.20 -17.42
N ALA A 64 6.58 -8.02 -17.03
CA ALA A 64 5.72 -6.93 -16.55
C ALA A 64 4.59 -6.56 -17.53
N LYS A 65 4.86 -6.61 -18.84
CA LYS A 65 3.86 -6.37 -19.89
C LYS A 65 2.64 -7.29 -19.78
N ASP A 66 2.84 -8.55 -19.40
CA ASP A 66 1.77 -9.55 -19.35
C ASP A 66 0.89 -9.29 -18.12
N VAL A 67 1.50 -8.83 -17.02
CA VAL A 67 0.79 -8.38 -15.82
C VAL A 67 -0.06 -7.13 -16.11
N PHE A 68 0.50 -6.13 -16.80
CA PHE A 68 -0.25 -4.92 -17.14
C PHE A 68 -1.44 -5.20 -18.06
N ILE A 69 -1.27 -6.06 -19.07
CA ILE A 69 -2.37 -6.51 -19.93
C ILE A 69 -3.50 -7.13 -19.11
N GLU A 70 -3.18 -7.95 -18.09
CA GLU A 70 -4.20 -8.61 -17.26
C GLU A 70 -4.93 -7.64 -16.33
N ILE A 71 -4.22 -6.67 -15.76
CA ILE A 71 -4.82 -5.60 -14.95
C ILE A 71 -5.76 -4.74 -15.80
N GLU A 72 -5.39 -4.43 -17.04
CA GLU A 72 -6.24 -3.64 -17.95
C GLU A 72 -7.52 -4.39 -18.34
N LYS A 73 -7.47 -5.71 -18.57
CA LYS A 73 -8.67 -6.52 -18.81
C LYS A 73 -9.62 -6.54 -17.61
N SER A 74 -9.08 -6.53 -16.39
CA SER A 74 -9.86 -6.62 -15.15
C SER A 74 -10.54 -5.30 -14.76
N ARG A 75 -10.23 -4.19 -15.45
CA ARG A 75 -10.80 -2.86 -15.20
C ARG A 75 -12.09 -2.57 -15.98
N TYR A 76 -12.58 -3.53 -16.76
CA TYR A 76 -13.82 -3.45 -17.55
C TYR A 76 -14.70 -4.67 -17.27
#